data_AF-K1T4I4-F1
#
_entry.id   AF-K1T4I4-F1
#
_cell.length_a   1.000
_cell.length_b   1.000
_cell.length_c   1.000
_cell.angle_alpha   90.00
_cell.angle_beta   90.00
_cell.angle_gamma   90.00
#
_symmetry.space_group_name_H-M   'P 1'
#
loop_
_entity.id
_entity.type
_entity.pdbx_description
1 polymer ?
#
loop_
_entity_poly.entity_id
_entity_poly.type
_entity_poly.pdbx_seq_one_letter_code
_entity_poly.pdbx_strand_id
1 'polypeptide(L)'
;FAQGKWRMICGGSTGRIEHPDSCGRIYLFSSTDLYHWTYSGILYEAEPGEGRMFECPDAFCLDDVWFLTTSPMYEKDSVTTLYLSGQMDFDKCEFHKEISGTLDHGTHYYAAQTYPVLHGEIRSVAWLGGWLWMPWIRDFGPEEGYRGILDVSRVWYLDDNRRLCAKVADKVKAEMKLFSRTLEKHWTGENIPPQSEPVMVELKGKHTTKIIGEQGSLTRP
;
A
#
# COMPACT_ATOMS: atom_id res chain seq x y z
N PHE A 1 -2.73 -18.50 5.36
CA PHE A 1 -2.87 -19.80 6.05
C PHE A 1 -1.61 -20.60 5.81
N ALA A 2 -0.95 -21.10 6.86
CA ALA A 2 0.30 -21.84 6.76
C ALA A 2 0.40 -22.90 7.87
N GLN A 3 0.84 -24.12 7.50
CA GLN A 3 0.97 -25.27 8.41
C GLN A 3 -0.32 -25.56 9.21
N GLY A 4 -1.48 -25.55 8.55
CA GLY A 4 -2.75 -25.86 9.20
C GLY A 4 -3.31 -24.74 10.10
N LYS A 5 -2.69 -23.56 10.15
CA LYS A 5 -3.12 -22.43 10.98
C LYS A 5 -3.27 -21.14 10.17
N TRP A 6 -4.21 -20.31 10.59
CA TRP A 6 -4.27 -18.91 10.20
C TRP A 6 -3.17 -18.14 10.92
N ARG A 7 -2.58 -17.17 10.22
CA ARG A 7 -1.48 -16.35 10.69
C ARG A 7 -1.90 -14.89 10.53
N MET A 8 -1.63 -14.09 11.55
CA MET A 8 -1.83 -12.64 11.54
C MET A 8 -0.53 -12.00 11.98
N ILE A 9 -0.12 -10.97 11.25
CA ILE A 9 1.01 -10.14 11.62
C ILE A 9 0.51 -8.78 12.07
N CYS A 10 1.13 -8.24 13.10
CA CYS A 10 0.83 -6.91 13.62
C CYS A 10 2.13 -6.11 13.74
N GLY A 11 2.07 -4.84 13.39
CA GLY A 11 3.21 -3.95 13.43
C GLY A 11 3.28 -3.26 14.78
N GLY A 12 4.49 -2.90 15.20
CA GLY A 12 4.68 -2.14 16.43
C GLY A 12 6.12 -1.69 16.63
N SER A 13 6.42 -1.39 17.90
CA SER A 13 7.70 -0.85 18.36
C SER A 13 8.07 -1.52 19.69
N THR A 14 9.37 -1.65 19.98
CA THR A 14 9.87 -2.08 21.29
C THR A 14 9.41 -1.15 22.43
N GLY A 15 9.13 0.12 22.12
CA GLY A 15 8.78 1.16 23.09
C GLY A 15 8.17 2.42 22.47
N ARG A 16 8.36 3.56 23.12
CA ARG A 16 7.86 4.86 22.63
C ARG A 16 8.62 5.28 21.37
N ILE A 17 7.91 5.58 20.29
CA ILE A 17 8.50 5.83 18.95
C ILE A 17 9.46 7.03 18.92
N GLU A 18 9.32 7.97 19.85
CA GLU A 18 10.19 9.14 19.99
C GLU A 18 11.55 8.80 20.60
N HIS A 19 11.64 7.69 21.33
CA HIS A 19 12.90 7.26 21.96
C HIS A 19 13.87 6.72 20.90
N PRO A 20 15.14 7.16 20.87
CA PRO A 20 16.10 6.75 19.85
C PRO A 20 16.41 5.24 19.86
N ASP A 21 16.28 4.60 21.02
CA ASP A 21 16.52 3.15 21.18
C ASP A 21 15.31 2.27 20.85
N SER A 22 14.20 2.86 20.39
CA SER A 22 13.03 2.08 19.96
C SER A 22 13.29 1.45 18.60
N CYS A 23 12.90 0.18 18.44
CA CYS A 23 13.05 -0.57 17.19
C CYS A 23 11.68 -1.04 16.71
N GLY A 24 11.45 -1.00 15.39
CA GLY A 24 10.26 -1.58 14.78
C GLY A 24 10.15 -3.08 15.07
N ARG A 25 8.94 -3.59 15.23
CA ARG A 25 8.65 -5.02 15.43
C ARG A 25 7.49 -5.47 14.57
N ILE A 26 7.58 -6.71 14.09
CA ILE A 26 6.45 -7.45 13.54
C ILE A 26 6.15 -8.60 14.50
N TYR A 27 4.93 -8.65 15.00
CA TYR A 27 4.44 -9.69 15.89
C TYR A 27 3.66 -10.71 15.10
N LEU A 28 3.78 -11.99 15.48
CA LEU A 28 3.00 -13.07 14.88
C LEU A 28 1.95 -13.57 15.87
N PHE A 29 0.74 -13.76 15.36
CA PHE A 29 -0.35 -14.46 16.02
C PHE A 29 -0.79 -15.63 15.15
N SER A 30 -1.29 -16.69 15.80
CA SER A 30 -1.87 -17.83 15.10
C SER A 30 -3.25 -18.20 15.63
N SER A 31 -4.07 -18.75 14.75
CA SER A 31 -5.43 -19.18 15.04
C SER A 31 -5.80 -20.42 14.24
N THR A 32 -6.65 -21.27 14.79
CA THR A 32 -7.25 -22.40 14.08
C THR A 32 -8.63 -22.07 13.51
N ASP A 33 -9.25 -20.98 13.95
CA ASP A 33 -10.66 -20.68 13.67
C ASP A 33 -10.94 -19.23 13.21
N LEU A 34 -9.91 -18.37 13.10
CA LEU A 34 -9.99 -16.92 12.79
C LEU A 34 -10.56 -16.03 13.90
N TYR A 35 -11.09 -16.59 14.99
CA TYR A 35 -11.71 -15.83 16.08
C TYR A 35 -10.81 -15.78 17.32
N HIS A 36 -10.21 -16.91 17.68
CA HIS A 36 -9.34 -17.02 18.85
C HIS A 36 -7.87 -17.00 18.39
N TRP A 37 -7.15 -15.97 18.83
CA TRP A 37 -5.77 -15.72 18.43
C TRP A 37 -4.81 -15.93 19.61
N THR A 38 -3.74 -16.68 19.35
CA THR A 38 -2.64 -16.90 20.31
C THR A 38 -1.42 -16.14 19.84
N TYR A 39 -0.87 -15.30 20.72
CA TYR A 39 0.41 -14.64 20.48
C TYR A 39 1.51 -15.69 20.32
N SER A 40 2.22 -15.64 19.20
CA SER A 40 3.27 -16.61 18.87
C SER A 40 4.66 -16.07 19.20
N GLY A 41 4.89 -14.76 19.04
CA GLY A 41 6.17 -14.14 19.33
C GLY A 41 6.45 -12.90 18.48
N ILE A 42 7.71 -12.45 18.55
CA ILE A 42 8.24 -11.41 17.68
C ILE A 42 8.79 -12.11 16.45
N LEU A 43 8.15 -11.89 15.30
CA LEU A 43 8.54 -12.50 14.03
C LEU A 43 9.82 -11.88 13.47
N TYR A 44 9.91 -10.56 13.59
CA TYR A 44 11.03 -9.77 13.11
C TYR A 44 11.17 -8.51 13.98
N GLU A 45 12.41 -8.14 14.28
CA GLU A 45 12.78 -6.90 14.95
C GLU A 45 13.72 -6.11 14.04
N ALA A 46 13.49 -4.80 13.94
CA ALA A 46 14.25 -3.92 13.08
C ALA A 46 15.74 -3.94 13.42
N GLU A 47 16.58 -4.05 12.39
CA GLU A 47 18.00 -3.76 12.52
C GLU A 47 18.24 -2.24 12.57
N PRO A 48 19.41 -1.78 13.06
CA PRO A 48 19.76 -0.37 13.01
C PRO A 48 19.61 0.19 11.59
N GLY A 49 18.83 1.25 11.43
CA GLY A 49 18.58 1.87 10.13
C GLY A 49 17.30 1.41 9.43
N GLU A 50 16.50 0.52 10.03
CA GLU A 50 15.22 0.08 9.45
C GLU A 50 14.00 0.82 10.03
N GLY A 51 14.19 1.70 11.01
CA GLY A 51 13.13 2.48 11.65
C GLY A 51 12.68 1.96 13.02
N ARG A 52 11.89 2.78 13.71
CA ARG A 52 11.53 2.59 15.13
C ARG A 52 10.14 2.03 15.34
N MET A 53 9.32 2.05 14.31
CA MET A 53 7.95 1.56 14.28
C MET A 53 7.69 0.98 12.90
N PHE A 54 7.00 -0.15 12.85
CA PHE A 54 6.55 -0.76 11.61
C PHE A 54 5.05 -0.61 11.47
N GLU A 55 4.60 0.31 10.60
CA GLU A 55 3.21 0.46 10.22
C GLU A 55 2.86 -0.44 9.03
N CYS A 56 1.60 -0.88 8.96
CA CYS A 56 1.07 -1.66 7.83
C CYS A 56 1.97 -2.84 7.42
N PRO A 57 2.37 -3.73 8.35
CA PRO A 57 3.17 -4.87 7.95
C PRO A 57 2.37 -5.77 7.03
N ASP A 58 3.05 -6.36 6.06
CA ASP A 58 2.48 -7.33 5.14
C ASP A 58 3.44 -8.50 4.92
N ALA A 59 2.90 -9.67 4.57
CA ALA A 59 3.66 -10.88 4.31
C ALA A 59 3.09 -11.67 3.14
N PHE A 60 3.92 -11.95 2.15
CA PHE A 60 3.55 -12.76 0.99
C PHE A 60 4.72 -13.63 0.53
N CYS A 61 4.41 -14.69 -0.20
CA CYS A 61 5.40 -15.60 -0.76
C CYS A 61 5.30 -15.58 -2.28
N LEU A 62 6.44 -15.46 -2.95
CA LEU A 62 6.58 -15.68 -4.39
C LEU A 62 7.52 -16.85 -4.59
N ASP A 63 7.03 -17.90 -5.25
CA ASP A 63 7.68 -19.21 -5.33
C ASP A 63 8.05 -19.76 -3.94
N ASP A 64 9.34 -19.72 -3.59
CA ASP A 64 9.91 -20.17 -2.32
C ASP A 64 10.57 -19.04 -1.51
N VAL A 65 10.38 -17.78 -1.90
CA VAL A 65 10.89 -16.60 -1.19
C VAL A 65 9.78 -15.90 -0.45
N TRP A 66 9.98 -15.70 0.85
CA TRP A 66 9.08 -14.88 1.66
C TRP A 66 9.50 -13.42 1.64
N PHE A 67 8.50 -12.55 1.54
CA PHE A 67 8.64 -11.12 1.63
C PHE A 67 7.88 -10.60 2.83
N LEU A 68 8.53 -9.77 3.63
CA LEU A 68 7.89 -8.89 4.60
C LEU A 68 7.96 -7.47 4.07
N THR A 69 6.87 -6.72 4.14
CA THR A 69 6.90 -5.28 3.86
C THR A 69 6.34 -4.51 5.04
N THR A 70 6.77 -3.27 5.19
CA THR A 70 6.32 -2.37 6.26
C THR A 70 6.56 -0.94 5.84
N SER A 71 5.81 -0.02 6.44
CA SER A 71 6.05 1.42 6.36
C SER A 71 6.78 1.87 7.62
N PRO A 72 8.12 2.02 7.60
CA PRO A 72 8.86 2.34 8.80
C PRO A 72 8.65 3.81 9.18
N MET A 73 8.66 4.12 10.48
CA MET A 73 8.68 5.49 10.99
C MET A 73 10.02 5.85 11.63
N TYR A 74 10.37 7.14 11.54
CA TYR A 74 11.52 7.75 12.23
C TYR A 74 12.89 7.14 11.91
N GLU A 75 13.12 6.85 10.62
CA GLU A 75 14.44 6.52 10.09
C GLU A 75 15.08 7.71 9.37
N LYS A 76 16.41 7.89 9.53
CA LYS A 76 17.15 9.10 9.13
C LYS A 76 17.10 9.36 7.62
N ASP A 77 17.03 8.30 6.83
CA ASP A 77 16.96 8.35 5.35
C ASP A 77 15.53 8.09 4.80
N SER A 78 14.57 7.86 5.71
CA SER A 78 13.12 7.83 5.48
C SER A 78 12.64 6.96 4.31
N VAL A 79 13.02 5.69 4.28
CA VAL A 79 12.39 4.69 3.41
C VAL A 79 10.87 4.71 3.64
N THR A 80 10.08 5.02 2.62
CA THR A 80 8.61 5.14 2.78
C THR A 80 7.96 3.76 2.92
N THR A 81 8.44 2.78 2.17
CA THR A 81 8.04 1.37 2.28
C THR A 81 9.27 0.48 2.17
N LEU A 82 9.60 -0.20 3.27
CA LEU A 82 10.66 -1.19 3.37
C LEU A 82 10.13 -2.55 2.89
N TYR A 83 10.95 -3.29 2.15
CA TYR A 83 10.75 -4.72 1.96
C TYR A 83 11.96 -5.49 2.47
N LEU A 84 11.69 -6.67 3.01
CA LEU A 84 12.65 -7.66 3.44
C LEU A 84 12.34 -8.93 2.67
N SER A 85 13.37 -9.63 2.19
CA SER A 85 13.25 -10.94 1.56
C SER A 85 14.08 -11.96 2.33
N GLY A 86 13.57 -13.18 2.42
CA GLY A 86 14.21 -14.24 3.18
C GLY A 86 13.30 -15.44 3.39
N GLN A 87 13.48 -16.10 4.53
CA GLN A 87 12.79 -17.35 4.85
C GLN A 87 11.96 -17.25 6.13
N MET A 88 10.79 -17.87 6.11
CA MET A 88 9.82 -17.85 7.20
C MET A 88 9.84 -19.18 7.96
N ASP A 89 10.21 -19.16 9.24
CA ASP A 89 10.09 -20.30 10.15
C ASP A 89 8.91 -20.05 11.12
N PHE A 90 7.74 -20.55 10.75
CA PHE A 90 6.52 -20.40 11.55
C PHE A 90 6.51 -21.24 12.84
N ASP A 91 7.35 -22.26 12.93
CA ASP A 91 7.43 -23.13 14.12
C ASP A 91 8.29 -22.46 15.21
N LYS A 92 9.37 -21.78 14.80
CA LYS A 92 10.21 -20.96 15.69
C LYS A 92 9.71 -19.53 15.87
N CYS A 93 8.76 -19.09 15.04
CA CYS A 93 8.30 -17.69 14.98
C CYS A 93 9.45 -16.73 14.59
N GLU A 94 10.19 -17.07 13.55
CA GLU A 94 11.35 -16.31 13.10
C GLU A 94 11.26 -16.00 11.59
N PHE A 95 11.63 -14.79 11.20
CA PHE A 95 11.92 -14.44 9.82
C PHE A 95 13.43 -14.26 9.63
N HIS A 96 14.04 -15.14 8.85
CA HIS A 96 15.46 -15.09 8.51
C HIS A 96 15.64 -14.19 7.30
N LYS A 97 15.90 -12.89 7.55
CA LYS A 97 16.18 -11.90 6.52
C LYS A 97 17.47 -12.24 5.76
N GLU A 98 17.42 -12.15 4.44
CA GLU A 98 18.58 -12.24 3.55
C GLU A 98 18.93 -10.89 2.92
N ILE A 99 17.92 -10.15 2.43
CA ILE A 99 18.09 -8.85 1.77
C ILE A 99 16.99 -7.90 2.23
N SER A 100 17.31 -6.62 2.37
CA SER A 100 16.34 -5.52 2.51
C SER A 100 16.47 -4.51 1.39
N GLY A 101 15.39 -3.74 1.16
CA GLY A 101 15.39 -2.65 0.18
C GLY A 101 14.13 -1.80 0.26
N THR A 102 14.05 -0.81 -0.62
CA THR A 102 12.89 0.07 -0.74
C THR A 102 11.95 -0.43 -1.83
N LEU A 103 10.66 -0.55 -1.53
CA LEU A 103 9.67 -1.12 -2.45
C LEU A 103 9.33 -0.15 -3.60
N ASP A 104 9.45 1.16 -3.36
CA ASP A 104 9.27 2.22 -4.34
C ASP A 104 10.13 3.43 -3.98
N HIS A 105 10.92 3.92 -4.94
CA HIS A 105 11.85 5.04 -4.72
C HIS A 105 11.20 6.43 -4.85
N GLY A 106 9.90 6.49 -5.13
CA GLY A 106 9.11 7.71 -5.11
C GLY A 106 8.85 8.19 -3.69
N THR A 107 8.68 9.49 -3.54
CA THR A 107 8.61 10.16 -2.23
C THR A 107 7.29 9.97 -1.47
N HIS A 108 6.27 9.39 -2.11
CA HIS A 108 4.90 9.33 -1.58
C HIS A 108 4.32 7.91 -1.51
N TYR A 109 5.08 6.85 -1.81
CA TYR A 109 4.54 5.49 -1.77
C TYR A 109 4.58 4.94 -0.34
N TYR A 110 3.42 4.92 0.35
CA TYR A 110 3.31 4.58 1.77
C TYR A 110 2.15 3.62 2.05
N ALA A 111 2.17 2.93 3.19
CA ALA A 111 1.11 2.03 3.65
C ALA A 111 0.69 1.01 2.57
N ALA A 112 1.67 0.43 1.88
CA ALA A 112 1.43 -0.57 0.84
C ALA A 112 0.78 -1.83 1.44
N GLN A 113 -0.17 -2.40 0.71
CA GLN A 113 -0.80 -3.66 1.05
C GLN A 113 -0.91 -4.55 -0.18
N THR A 114 -0.50 -5.80 -0.02
CA THR A 114 -0.68 -6.84 -1.02
C THR A 114 -2.00 -7.57 -0.84
N TYR A 115 -2.48 -8.14 -1.94
CA TYR A 115 -3.63 -9.02 -1.97
C TYR A 115 -3.44 -10.08 -3.05
N PRO A 116 -3.72 -11.36 -2.74
CA PRO A 116 -3.69 -12.41 -3.74
C PRO A 116 -4.90 -12.29 -4.68
N VAL A 117 -4.69 -12.55 -5.97
CA VAL A 117 -5.77 -12.73 -6.95
C VAL A 117 -5.82 -14.19 -7.42
N LEU A 118 -6.78 -14.49 -8.31
CA LEU A 118 -6.91 -15.82 -8.90
C LEU A 118 -5.59 -16.29 -9.54
N HIS A 119 -5.31 -17.59 -9.44
CA HIS A 119 -4.11 -18.24 -9.96
C HIS A 119 -2.78 -17.87 -9.27
N GLY A 120 -2.85 -17.29 -8.07
CA GLY A 120 -1.67 -17.10 -7.22
C GLY A 120 -0.84 -15.85 -7.56
N GLU A 121 -1.30 -15.03 -8.49
CA GLU A 121 -0.71 -13.70 -8.71
C GLU A 121 -0.91 -12.84 -7.46
N ILE A 122 0.15 -12.18 -7.00
CA ILE A 122 0.11 -11.24 -5.89
C ILE A 122 0.14 -9.83 -6.44
N ARG A 123 -0.83 -9.02 -6.01
CA ARG A 123 -0.88 -7.59 -6.35
C ARG A 123 -0.69 -6.73 -5.14
N SER A 124 -0.38 -5.46 -5.33
CA SER A 124 -0.49 -4.45 -4.29
C SER A 124 -1.18 -3.19 -4.77
N VAL A 125 -1.58 -2.40 -3.78
CA VAL A 125 -1.83 -0.97 -3.88
C VAL A 125 -1.17 -0.28 -2.68
N ALA A 126 -0.85 0.99 -2.81
CA ALA A 126 -0.32 1.84 -1.76
C ALA A 126 -1.00 3.20 -1.77
N TRP A 127 -1.00 3.85 -0.62
CA TRP A 127 -1.39 5.25 -0.52
C TRP A 127 -0.26 6.12 -1.07
N LEU A 128 -0.61 7.02 -2.00
CA LEU A 128 0.27 8.07 -2.47
C LEU A 128 0.13 9.30 -1.56
N GLY A 129 0.93 9.30 -0.50
CA GLY A 129 0.98 10.36 0.51
C GLY A 129 2.14 10.17 1.48
N GLY A 130 2.08 10.89 2.59
CA GLY A 130 3.10 10.83 3.61
C GLY A 130 2.73 11.67 4.81
N TRP A 131 3.64 11.71 5.78
CA TRP A 131 3.44 12.36 7.07
C TRP A 131 4.43 13.51 7.25
N LEU A 132 4.05 14.53 8.03
CA LEU A 132 4.87 15.73 8.25
C LEU A 132 6.22 15.48 8.93
N TRP A 133 6.44 14.31 9.54
CA TRP A 133 7.74 13.93 10.08
C TRP A 133 8.75 13.53 8.98
N MET A 134 8.27 13.22 7.77
CA MET A 134 9.11 12.94 6.62
C MET A 134 9.69 14.25 6.05
N PRO A 135 11.01 14.38 5.85
CA PRO A 135 11.65 15.65 5.52
C PRO A 135 11.16 16.36 4.26
N TRP A 136 10.59 15.62 3.30
CA TRP A 136 10.10 16.14 2.03
C TRP A 136 8.59 16.44 2.01
N ILE A 137 7.82 15.97 2.99
CA ILE A 137 6.37 16.23 3.07
C ILE A 137 6.15 17.58 3.73
N ARG A 138 5.52 18.51 3.00
CA ARG A 138 5.27 19.88 3.47
C ARG A 138 3.84 20.11 3.92
N ASP A 139 2.91 19.41 3.31
CA ASP A 139 1.47 19.49 3.55
C ASP A 139 0.81 18.16 3.14
N PHE A 140 -0.52 18.09 3.19
CA PHE A 140 -1.31 16.91 2.85
C PHE A 140 -2.03 17.04 1.49
N GLY A 141 -1.54 17.91 0.60
CA GLY A 141 -2.16 18.21 -0.68
C GLY A 141 -3.23 19.31 -0.63
N PRO A 142 -3.99 19.49 -1.72
CA PRO A 142 -4.89 20.64 -1.90
C PRO A 142 -6.02 20.72 -0.87
N GLU A 143 -6.65 21.89 -0.78
CA GLU A 143 -7.79 22.17 0.10
C GLU A 143 -9.16 21.88 -0.54
N GLU A 144 -9.17 21.35 -1.77
CA GLU A 144 -10.34 21.17 -2.65
C GLU A 144 -11.30 20.03 -2.23
N GLY A 145 -11.40 19.75 -0.93
CA GLY A 145 -12.38 18.79 -0.35
C GLY A 145 -11.99 17.31 -0.44
N TYR A 146 -10.84 16.96 -1.02
CA TYR A 146 -10.28 15.60 -1.03
C TYR A 146 -8.76 15.63 -0.84
N ARG A 147 -8.20 14.56 -0.26
CA ARG A 147 -6.74 14.41 -0.06
C ARG A 147 -6.30 12.97 -0.21
N GLY A 148 -5.18 12.80 -0.91
CA GLY A 148 -4.57 11.49 -1.17
C GLY A 148 -5.27 10.70 -2.27
N ILE A 149 -4.49 9.85 -2.93
CA ILE A 149 -4.95 8.88 -3.91
C ILE A 149 -4.25 7.54 -3.64
N LEU A 150 -4.79 6.45 -4.17
CA LEU A 150 -4.05 5.19 -4.24
C LEU A 150 -3.20 5.15 -5.52
N ASP A 151 -2.12 4.40 -5.48
CA ASP A 151 -1.33 4.11 -6.67
C ASP A 151 -2.06 3.14 -7.62
N VAL A 152 -1.48 2.94 -8.81
CA VAL A 152 -1.98 1.94 -9.74
C VAL A 152 -1.60 0.55 -9.28
N SER A 153 -2.54 -0.40 -9.33
CA SER A 153 -2.26 -1.73 -8.82
C SER A 153 -1.11 -2.42 -9.56
N ARG A 154 -0.14 -2.89 -8.77
CA ARG A 154 1.09 -3.54 -9.23
C ARG A 154 0.96 -5.05 -9.08
N VAL A 155 1.60 -5.78 -9.99
CA VAL A 155 1.78 -7.23 -9.95
C VAL A 155 3.23 -7.50 -9.56
N TRP A 156 3.42 -8.28 -8.51
CA TRP A 156 4.74 -8.68 -8.01
C TRP A 156 5.17 -10.01 -8.63
N TYR A 157 6.45 -10.11 -8.99
CA TYR A 157 7.05 -11.32 -9.54
C TYR A 157 8.56 -11.35 -9.25
N LEU A 158 9.17 -12.53 -9.35
CA LEU A 158 10.62 -12.69 -9.34
C LEU A 158 11.17 -12.68 -10.77
N ASP A 159 12.25 -11.95 -11.03
CA ASP A 159 13.00 -12.08 -12.28
C ASP A 159 13.88 -13.35 -12.28
N ASP A 160 14.59 -13.60 -13.40
CA ASP A 160 15.48 -14.75 -13.55
C ASP A 160 16.63 -14.78 -12.52
N ASN A 161 16.93 -13.64 -11.87
CA ASN A 161 17.92 -13.51 -10.80
C ASN A 161 17.29 -13.54 -9.41
N ARG A 162 16.00 -13.91 -9.31
CA ARG A 162 15.21 -13.96 -8.06
C ARG A 162 15.11 -12.62 -7.34
N ARG A 163 15.11 -11.51 -8.09
CA ARG A 163 14.87 -10.16 -7.56
C ARG A 163 13.39 -9.83 -7.61
N LEU A 164 12.88 -9.20 -6.56
CA LEU A 164 11.51 -8.71 -6.51
C LEU A 164 11.32 -7.59 -7.55
N CYS A 165 10.41 -7.83 -8.48
CA CYS A 165 10.05 -6.89 -9.54
C CYS A 165 8.55 -6.59 -9.50
N ALA A 166 8.19 -5.40 -9.98
CA ALA A 166 6.81 -4.98 -10.15
C ALA A 166 6.51 -4.63 -11.61
N LYS A 167 5.31 -4.97 -12.07
CA LYS A 167 4.73 -4.44 -13.31
C LYS A 167 3.31 -3.95 -13.03
N VAL A 168 2.83 -2.99 -13.83
CA VAL A 168 1.41 -2.62 -13.79
C VAL A 168 0.56 -3.80 -14.25
N ALA A 169 -0.58 -4.04 -13.58
CA ALA A 169 -1.52 -5.09 -13.98
C ALA A 169 -2.01 -4.89 -15.43
N ASP A 170 -2.11 -5.97 -16.22
CA ASP A 170 -2.39 -5.86 -17.66
C ASP A 170 -3.78 -5.26 -17.95
N LYS A 171 -4.76 -5.50 -17.08
CA LYS A 171 -6.08 -4.85 -17.15
C LYS A 171 -5.97 -3.33 -17.02
N VAL A 172 -5.16 -2.85 -16.08
CA VAL A 172 -4.91 -1.41 -15.90
C VAL A 172 -4.24 -0.83 -17.15
N LYS A 173 -3.26 -1.53 -17.74
CA LYS A 173 -2.65 -1.10 -19.01
C LYS A 173 -3.66 -0.99 -20.14
N ALA A 174 -4.62 -1.93 -20.22
CA ALA A 174 -5.66 -1.91 -21.24
C ALA A 174 -6.63 -0.73 -21.04
N GLU A 175 -7.04 -0.47 -19.79
CA GLU A 175 -7.90 0.66 -19.43
C GLU A 175 -7.19 2.01 -19.65
N MET A 176 -5.91 2.12 -19.29
CA MET A 176 -5.11 3.31 -19.58
C MET A 176 -5.01 3.58 -21.09
N LYS A 177 -4.82 2.54 -21.92
CA LYS A 177 -4.85 2.71 -23.39
C LYS A 177 -6.20 3.19 -23.90
N LEU A 178 -7.30 2.69 -23.34
CA LEU A 178 -8.65 3.14 -23.68
C LEU A 178 -8.87 4.60 -23.24
N PHE A 179 -8.44 4.95 -22.04
CA PHE A 179 -8.52 6.30 -21.50
C PHE A 179 -7.68 7.28 -22.32
N SER A 180 -6.43 6.96 -22.65
CA SER A 180 -5.58 7.77 -23.53
C SER A 180 -6.23 8.00 -24.88
N ARG A 181 -6.79 6.97 -25.52
CA ARG A 181 -7.52 7.13 -26.80
C ARG A 181 -8.78 7.99 -26.65
N THR A 182 -9.46 7.89 -25.51
CA THR A 182 -10.65 8.69 -25.21
C THR A 182 -10.26 10.16 -25.01
N LEU A 183 -9.23 10.42 -24.21
CA LEU A 183 -8.60 11.73 -24.03
C LEU A 183 -8.19 12.28 -25.39
N GLU A 184 -7.31 11.63 -26.15
CA GLU A 184 -6.86 12.11 -27.47
C GLU A 184 -8.01 12.46 -28.43
N LYS A 185 -9.12 11.70 -28.37
CA LYS A 185 -10.29 11.94 -29.21
C LYS A 185 -11.20 13.08 -28.72
N HIS A 186 -11.26 13.33 -27.41
CA HIS A 186 -12.23 14.26 -26.80
C HIS A 186 -11.56 15.48 -26.16
N TRP A 187 -10.24 15.46 -26.01
CA TRP A 187 -9.40 16.51 -25.48
C TRP A 187 -8.93 17.39 -26.63
N THR A 188 -9.50 18.58 -26.72
CA THR A 188 -9.22 19.54 -27.80
C THR A 188 -7.93 20.36 -27.58
N GLY A 189 -7.10 19.99 -26.60
CA GLY A 189 -5.77 20.56 -26.40
C GLY A 189 -5.71 21.82 -25.53
N GLU A 190 -6.82 22.27 -24.95
CA GLU A 190 -6.79 23.35 -23.94
C GLU A 190 -6.43 22.74 -22.59
N ASN A 191 -5.34 23.21 -21.97
CA ASN A 191 -5.04 22.91 -20.57
C ASN A 191 -6.29 23.25 -19.74
N ILE A 192 -6.83 22.32 -18.97
CA ILE A 192 -7.78 22.68 -17.91
C ILE A 192 -7.00 23.62 -16.98
N PRO A 193 -7.33 24.92 -16.91
CA PRO A 193 -6.67 25.80 -15.96
C PRO A 193 -6.99 25.30 -14.56
N PRO A 194 -6.10 25.47 -13.56
CA PRO A 194 -6.36 25.05 -12.18
C PRO A 194 -7.75 25.56 -11.75
N GLN A 195 -8.63 24.63 -11.39
CA GLN A 195 -10.02 24.93 -11.05
C GLN A 195 -10.13 25.03 -9.53
N SER A 196 -10.75 26.10 -9.05
CA SER A 196 -11.05 26.27 -7.62
C SER A 196 -12.20 25.38 -7.14
N GLU A 197 -12.89 24.69 -8.06
CA GLU A 197 -14.00 23.79 -7.78
C GLU A 197 -13.85 22.46 -8.54
N PRO A 198 -14.38 21.34 -8.02
CA PRO A 198 -14.28 20.03 -8.68
C PRO A 198 -14.94 20.04 -10.06
N VAL A 199 -14.21 19.62 -11.10
CA VAL A 199 -14.78 19.38 -12.43
C VAL A 199 -15.46 18.02 -12.42
N MET A 200 -16.79 18.04 -12.47
CA MET A 200 -17.57 16.83 -12.73
C MET A 200 -17.40 16.42 -14.20
N VAL A 201 -16.55 15.44 -14.47
CA VAL A 201 -16.44 14.82 -15.80
C VAL A 201 -17.53 13.75 -15.93
N GLU A 202 -18.66 14.12 -16.51
CA GLU A 202 -19.73 13.18 -16.82
C GLU A 202 -19.39 12.40 -18.09
N LEU A 203 -18.96 11.14 -17.92
CA LEU A 203 -18.74 10.23 -19.04
C LEU A 203 -20.09 9.86 -19.66
N LYS A 204 -20.44 10.45 -20.81
CA LYS A 204 -21.62 10.07 -21.60
C LYS A 204 -21.46 8.69 -22.24
N GLY A 205 -21.56 7.64 -21.43
CA GLY A 205 -21.86 6.28 -21.89
C GLY A 205 -23.36 6.10 -22.10
N LYS A 206 -23.76 5.32 -23.11
CA LYS A 206 -25.17 4.93 -23.38
C LYS A 206 -25.74 3.96 -22.32
N HIS A 207 -25.52 4.22 -21.03
CA HIS A 207 -26.14 3.47 -19.95
C HIS A 207 -26.90 4.44 -19.05
N THR A 208 -28.21 4.48 -19.27
CA THR A 208 -29.19 5.16 -18.42
C THR A 208 -29.15 4.57 -17.02
N THR A 209 -28.56 5.30 -16.08
CA THR A 209 -28.86 5.15 -14.65
C THR A 209 -29.55 6.43 -14.21
N LYS A 210 -30.86 6.33 -13.97
CA LYS A 210 -31.69 7.42 -13.44
C LYS A 210 -31.43 7.50 -11.94
N ILE A 211 -30.75 8.55 -11.47
CA ILE A 211 -30.75 8.89 -10.05
C ILE A 211 -31.96 9.78 -9.81
N ILE A 212 -32.84 9.34 -8.91
CA ILE A 212 -34.04 10.06 -8.48
C ILE A 212 -33.56 11.14 -7.51
N GLY A 213 -33.68 12.41 -7.91
CA GLY A 213 -33.41 13.55 -7.03
C GLY A 213 -34.50 13.70 -5.97
N GLU A 214 -34.10 13.87 -4.71
CA GLU A 214 -34.99 14.28 -3.63
C GLU A 214 -35.60 15.65 -3.95
N GLN A 215 -36.93 15.70 -3.97
CA GLN A 215 -37.69 16.93 -3.91
C GLN A 215 -37.70 17.44 -2.47
N GLY A 216 -37.23 18.67 -2.27
CA GLY A 216 -37.39 19.43 -1.03
C GLY A 216 -37.55 20.91 -1.34
N SER A 217 -38.78 21.31 -1.70
CA SER A 217 -39.26 22.69 -1.74
C SER A 217 -39.25 23.30 -0.32
N LEU A 218 -38.99 24.59 -0.09
CA LEU A 218 -39.98 25.67 -0.24
C LEU A 218 -39.36 27.05 0.10
N THR A 219 -39.56 28.00 -0.83
CA THR A 219 -40.00 29.40 -0.68
C THR A 219 -39.25 30.43 0.19
N ARG A 220 -38.81 31.48 -0.52
CA ARG A 220 -38.73 32.91 -0.14
C ARG A 220 -40.08 33.49 0.35
N PRO A 221 -40.10 34.64 1.05
CA PRO A 221 -39.79 35.97 0.47
C PRO A 221 -38.34 36.44 0.67
#